data_AF-A0A349HUN0-F1
#
_entry.id   AF-A0A349HUN0-F1
#
_cell.length_a   1.000
_cell.length_b   1.000
_cell.length_c   1.000
_cell.angle_alpha   90.00
_cell.angle_beta   90.00
_cell.angle_gamma   90.00
#
_symmetry.space_group_name_H-M   'P 1'
#
loop_
_entity.id
_entity.type
_entity.pdbx_description
1 polymer ?
#
loop_
_entity_poly.entity_id
_entity_poly.type
_entity_poly.pdbx_seq_one_letter_code
_entity_poly.pdbx_strand_id
1 'polypeptide(L)'
;MISKIANLSFIPKYGILNNNKKQNSTPQVSVTAPMRADSVCFTGKSMPSMYSTVFEYLSAEIFGRSKKFGVDGSMLSASKIGEAVNGVFEKGIAFPEYKYSSSDKIKWKSYIPQDIRDFSIDKINEARAERFGNWKRCLENPSENVKNKELASKLEKNKSLRLVIWDAVTSEIKENNRHIPVPLNEKALIETVNDFEKIEPISRAVRCAKPSFLEVYTHRLRDNLLMKMGKSGDRAVWVKIPSKKHDRFNFDKNIEHLETLSCRNWCTRSSVDKAREALEEGDFYIYLKRNGLSMWDPLVGMTTYEGKIDQIQGIENNNIVPLNLVGEIKSFIKANNLKCQSGLSDEYPKATQSIMISEKLNEVLPEVKKSFAKAIKDKDSISMFKYLGVNVQEDSADNLLTIGTYKPSYNLNKNSGISIPYSMFGFNEDELLSAVKVINGNFVLSTGKNKLFDSLITKIPENLQKVTGRVECSKAQYEKFGADLERISGGKVFVHN
;
A
#
# COMPACT_ATOMS: atom_id res chain seq x y z
N MET A 1 9.86 37.21 42.44
CA MET A 1 8.71 37.57 43.31
C MET A 1 7.44 37.49 42.48
N ILE A 2 6.37 37.05 43.12
CA ILE A 2 5.15 36.45 42.54
C ILE A 2 4.24 37.48 41.87
N SER A 3 3.61 37.12 40.75
CA SER A 3 2.20 37.48 40.50
C SER A 3 1.52 36.40 39.67
N LYS A 4 0.76 35.55 40.37
CA LYS A 4 -0.20 34.58 39.81
C LYS A 4 -1.26 35.33 39.00
N ILE A 5 -1.48 34.95 37.74
CA ILE A 5 -2.71 35.29 37.03
C ILE A 5 -3.72 34.19 37.36
N ALA A 6 -4.82 34.60 38.01
CA ALA A 6 -5.93 33.75 38.36
C ALA A 6 -6.65 33.26 37.08
N ASN A 7 -6.98 31.97 37.03
CA ASN A 7 -7.92 31.43 36.05
C ASN A 7 -9.31 32.03 36.33
N LEU A 8 -9.75 32.94 35.47
CA LEU A 8 -11.13 33.39 35.40
C LEU A 8 -11.99 32.25 34.82
N SER A 9 -12.82 31.63 35.65
CA SER A 9 -13.89 30.75 35.18
C SER A 9 -15.12 31.60 34.86
N PHE A 10 -15.50 31.61 33.58
CA PHE A 10 -16.81 32.11 33.16
C PHE A 10 -17.86 31.04 33.43
N ILE A 11 -18.70 31.26 34.43
CA ILE A 11 -19.95 30.51 34.60
C ILE A 11 -20.99 31.18 33.69
N PRO A 12 -21.59 30.48 32.70
CA PRO A 12 -22.68 31.06 31.95
C PRO A 12 -23.89 31.23 32.88
N LYS A 13 -24.29 32.49 33.09
CA LYS A 13 -25.55 32.84 33.75
C LYS A 13 -26.71 32.41 32.84
N TYR A 14 -27.30 31.26 33.09
CA TYR A 14 -28.71 31.05 32.77
C TYR A 14 -29.53 31.78 33.83
N GLY A 15 -30.04 32.95 33.48
CA GLY A 15 -31.09 33.60 34.26
C GLY A 15 -32.45 33.11 33.79
N ILE A 16 -33.33 32.74 34.73
CA ILE A 16 -34.70 33.28 34.87
C ILE A 16 -35.35 32.69 36.15
N LEU A 17 -35.54 33.60 37.12
CA LEU A 17 -36.66 33.81 38.07
C LEU A 17 -37.18 32.66 38.96
N ASN A 18 -36.94 32.76 40.29
CA ASN A 18 -38.02 33.09 41.23
C ASN A 18 -37.56 33.46 42.67
N ASN A 19 -38.02 34.64 43.09
CA ASN A 19 -38.42 35.15 44.41
C ASN A 19 -37.69 34.81 45.74
N ASN A 20 -37.31 35.93 46.39
CA ASN A 20 -37.40 36.23 47.83
C ASN A 20 -36.53 35.43 48.82
N LYS A 21 -35.37 36.00 49.16
CA LYS A 21 -35.03 36.40 50.55
C LYS A 21 -33.70 37.17 50.58
N LYS A 22 -33.72 38.34 51.22
CA LYS A 22 -32.52 39.07 51.66
C LYS A 22 -31.80 38.23 52.71
N GLN A 23 -30.55 37.87 52.49
CA GLN A 23 -29.61 37.62 53.58
C GLN A 23 -28.24 38.20 53.22
N ASN A 24 -27.86 39.21 54.00
CA ASN A 24 -26.48 39.68 54.13
C ASN A 24 -25.70 38.60 54.88
N SER A 25 -24.68 38.03 54.25
CA SER A 25 -23.57 37.40 54.96
C SER A 25 -22.29 37.55 54.15
N THR A 26 -21.30 38.17 54.78
CA THR A 26 -19.90 38.27 54.35
C THR A 26 -19.37 36.89 53.95
N PRO A 27 -18.70 36.75 52.79
CA PRO A 27 -18.14 35.47 52.39
C PRO A 27 -16.90 35.15 53.24
N GLN A 28 -17.02 34.22 54.19
CA GLN A 28 -15.87 33.50 54.70
C GLN A 28 -15.32 32.62 53.57
N VAL A 29 -14.20 33.03 52.98
CA VAL A 29 -13.44 32.18 52.07
C VAL A 29 -12.74 31.12 52.90
N SER A 30 -13.37 29.95 53.05
CA SER A 30 -12.64 28.74 53.39
C SER A 30 -11.92 28.27 52.14
N VAL A 31 -10.59 28.30 52.14
CA VAL A 31 -9.78 27.64 51.11
C VAL A 31 -9.96 26.13 51.30
N THR A 32 -10.96 25.55 50.64
CA THR A 32 -11.00 24.12 50.43
C THR A 32 -9.81 23.76 49.53
N ALA A 33 -9.05 22.73 49.94
CA ALA A 33 -8.03 22.13 49.09
C ALA A 33 -8.64 21.88 47.69
N PRO A 34 -7.89 22.07 46.59
CA PRO A 34 -8.44 21.85 45.27
C PRO A 34 -9.00 20.44 45.23
N MET A 35 -10.33 20.32 45.06
CA MET A 35 -10.95 19.04 44.76
C MET A 35 -10.18 18.50 43.56
N ARG A 36 -9.57 17.31 43.72
CA ARG A 36 -9.08 16.56 42.58
C ARG A 36 -10.28 16.40 41.67
N ALA A 37 -10.29 17.13 40.56
CA ALA A 37 -11.22 16.83 39.48
C ALA A 37 -10.88 15.40 39.08
N ASP A 38 -11.75 14.46 39.42
CA ASP A 38 -11.66 13.09 38.94
C ASP A 38 -11.75 13.18 37.41
N SER A 39 -10.59 13.11 36.75
CA SER A 39 -10.54 12.86 35.33
C SER A 39 -11.00 11.42 35.14
N VAL A 40 -12.30 11.21 35.01
CA VAL A 40 -12.88 9.91 34.65
C VAL A 40 -12.36 9.58 33.26
N CYS A 41 -11.34 8.74 33.18
CA CYS A 41 -10.89 8.21 31.91
C CYS A 41 -11.80 7.03 31.55
N PHE A 42 -12.81 7.28 30.71
CA PHE A 42 -13.78 6.27 30.25
C PHE A 42 -13.12 5.07 29.53
N THR A 43 -11.83 5.16 29.18
CA THR A 43 -11.07 4.08 28.52
C THR A 43 -10.27 3.22 29.51
N GLY A 44 -10.19 3.60 30.79
CA GLY A 44 -9.35 2.93 31.80
C GLY A 44 -7.84 3.17 31.64
N LYS A 45 -7.42 3.98 30.65
CA LYS A 45 -6.01 4.35 30.43
C LYS A 45 -5.59 5.51 31.34
N SER A 46 -4.33 5.50 31.75
CA SER A 46 -3.72 6.65 32.42
C SER A 46 -3.23 7.68 31.39
N MET A 47 -2.87 8.89 31.85
CA MET A 47 -2.20 9.83 30.95
C MET A 47 -0.89 9.20 30.42
N PRO A 48 -0.49 9.45 29.16
CA PRO A 48 0.72 8.87 28.56
C PRO A 48 2.00 9.08 29.41
N SER A 49 2.08 10.19 30.13
CA SER A 49 3.20 10.54 31.01
C SER A 49 3.25 9.73 32.31
N MET A 50 2.17 9.04 32.69
CA MET A 50 2.08 8.27 33.93
C MET A 50 2.66 6.85 33.81
N TYR A 51 2.80 6.32 32.59
CA TYR A 51 3.40 5.01 32.37
C TYR A 51 4.89 5.03 32.71
N SER A 52 5.46 3.94 33.21
CA SER A 52 6.87 3.92 33.61
C SER A 52 7.76 4.00 32.38
N THR A 53 7.39 3.28 31.32
CA THR A 53 8.12 3.26 30.04
C THR A 53 7.23 3.61 28.86
N VAL A 54 7.86 4.02 27.75
CA VAL A 54 7.16 4.19 26.48
C VAL A 54 6.49 2.90 26.00
N PHE A 55 7.09 1.74 26.28
CA PHE A 55 6.58 0.44 25.83
C PHE A 55 5.38 -0.04 26.64
N GLU A 56 5.29 0.33 27.92
CA GLU A 56 4.07 0.14 28.71
C GLU A 56 2.92 1.01 28.19
N TYR A 57 3.19 2.28 27.87
CA TYR A 57 2.20 3.15 27.21
C TYR A 57 1.71 2.54 25.89
N LEU A 58 2.63 2.09 25.03
CA LEU A 58 2.29 1.44 23.76
C LEU A 58 1.54 0.12 23.96
N SER A 59 1.85 -0.65 24.99
CA SER A 59 1.12 -1.87 25.34
C SER A 59 -0.32 -1.57 25.75
N ALA A 60 -0.56 -0.51 26.52
CA ALA A 60 -1.91 -0.03 26.83
C ALA A 60 -2.67 0.42 25.58
N GLU A 61 -1.99 1.05 24.61
CA GLU A 61 -2.57 1.36 23.29
C GLU A 61 -2.96 0.10 22.51
N ILE A 62 -2.09 -0.92 22.49
CA ILE A 62 -2.31 -2.20 21.81
C ILE A 62 -3.50 -2.95 22.41
N PHE A 63 -3.55 -3.10 23.74
CA PHE A 63 -4.65 -3.79 24.41
C PHE A 63 -5.97 -3.01 24.28
N GLY A 64 -5.92 -1.68 24.38
CA GLY A 64 -7.12 -0.85 24.23
C GLY A 64 -7.78 -0.94 22.84
N ARG A 65 -7.02 -1.27 21.78
CA ARG A 65 -7.56 -1.45 20.43
C ARG A 65 -7.82 -2.90 20.04
N SER A 66 -7.33 -3.88 20.81
CA SER A 66 -7.32 -5.28 20.40
C SER A 66 -7.87 -6.23 21.46
N LYS A 67 -9.05 -6.79 21.20
CA LYS A 67 -9.70 -7.78 22.07
C LYS A 67 -9.00 -9.14 22.08
N LYS A 68 -8.06 -9.40 21.15
CA LYS A 68 -7.39 -10.71 20.97
C LYS A 68 -6.57 -11.15 22.18
N PHE A 69 -6.20 -10.22 23.06
CA PHE A 69 -5.41 -10.49 24.25
C PHE A 69 -6.26 -10.74 25.51
N GLY A 70 -7.59 -10.59 25.44
CA GLY A 70 -8.48 -10.78 26.58
C GLY A 70 -8.20 -9.83 27.76
N VAL A 71 -7.63 -8.65 27.48
CA VAL A 71 -7.34 -7.61 28.47
C VAL A 71 -8.47 -6.59 28.45
N ASP A 72 -9.14 -6.40 29.58
CA ASP A 72 -10.21 -5.42 29.73
C ASP A 72 -9.68 -4.01 30.04
N GLY A 73 -10.56 -3.00 29.94
CA GLY A 73 -10.21 -1.60 30.17
C GLY A 73 -9.65 -1.30 31.57
N SER A 74 -10.03 -2.07 32.59
CA SER A 74 -9.58 -1.86 33.97
C SER A 74 -8.09 -2.16 34.17
N MET A 75 -7.48 -2.88 33.23
CA MET A 75 -6.08 -3.28 33.22
C MET A 75 -5.17 -2.34 32.39
N LEU A 76 -5.74 -1.30 31.77
CA LEU A 76 -4.98 -0.41 30.87
C LEU A 76 -4.27 0.75 31.58
N SER A 77 -4.52 0.94 32.88
CA SER A 77 -3.89 2.01 33.67
C SER A 77 -2.39 1.79 33.86
N ALA A 78 -1.65 2.86 34.09
CA ALA A 78 -0.19 2.82 34.29
C ALA A 78 0.24 1.90 35.45
N SER A 79 -0.58 1.76 36.50
CA SER A 79 -0.29 0.88 37.62
C SER A 79 -0.59 -0.60 37.36
N LYS A 80 -1.40 -0.94 36.35
CA LYS A 80 -1.87 -2.31 36.09
C LYS A 80 -1.37 -2.91 34.77
N ILE A 81 -0.90 -2.07 33.85
CA ILE A 81 -0.50 -2.54 32.52
C ILE A 81 0.63 -3.59 32.57
N GLY A 82 1.55 -3.49 33.54
CA GLY A 82 2.60 -4.49 33.75
C GLY A 82 2.04 -5.87 34.09
N GLU A 83 1.02 -5.94 34.96
CA GLU A 83 0.31 -7.17 35.31
C GLU A 83 -0.43 -7.74 34.08
N ALA A 84 -1.08 -6.87 33.30
CA ALA A 84 -1.78 -7.27 32.08
C ALA A 84 -0.83 -7.91 31.05
N VAL A 85 0.33 -7.28 30.84
CA VAL A 85 1.37 -7.81 29.95
C VAL A 85 1.88 -9.14 30.48
N ASN A 86 2.22 -9.25 31.77
CA ASN A 86 2.68 -10.51 32.36
C ASN A 86 1.66 -11.64 32.16
N GLY A 87 0.38 -11.39 32.46
CA GLY A 87 -0.68 -12.38 32.30
C GLY A 87 -0.87 -12.84 30.86
N VAL A 88 -0.64 -11.97 29.87
CA VAL A 88 -0.68 -12.32 28.44
C VAL A 88 0.48 -13.25 28.04
N PHE A 89 1.67 -13.05 28.62
CA PHE A 89 2.81 -13.96 28.42
C PHE A 89 2.60 -15.30 29.13
N GLU A 90 2.10 -15.30 30.36
CA GLU A 90 1.82 -16.52 31.14
C GLU A 90 0.76 -17.40 30.47
N LYS A 91 -0.25 -16.79 29.83
CA LYS A 91 -1.26 -17.49 29.03
C LYS A 91 -0.75 -17.98 27.67
N GLY A 92 0.48 -17.63 27.27
CA GLY A 92 1.04 -17.99 25.96
C GLY A 92 0.39 -17.26 24.78
N ILE A 93 -0.31 -16.15 25.00
CA ILE A 93 -1.04 -15.41 23.95
C ILE A 93 -0.38 -14.08 23.57
N ALA A 94 0.84 -13.82 24.05
CA ALA A 94 1.61 -12.61 23.72
C ALA A 94 1.94 -12.51 22.23
N PHE A 95 2.13 -13.65 21.57
CA PHE A 95 2.45 -13.76 20.15
C PHE A 95 1.35 -14.52 19.40
N PRO A 96 0.16 -13.89 19.22
CA PRO A 96 -0.96 -14.52 18.52
C PRO A 96 -0.57 -14.84 17.07
N GLU A 97 -1.25 -15.83 16.49
CA GLU A 97 -1.03 -16.21 15.10
C GLU A 97 -1.26 -15.04 14.14
N TYR A 98 -0.44 -15.00 13.09
CA TYR A 98 -0.58 -14.04 12.00
C TYR A 98 -1.53 -14.59 10.93
N LYS A 99 -2.02 -13.68 10.08
CA LYS A 99 -2.95 -14.01 9.02
C LYS A 99 -2.24 -14.53 7.77
N TYR A 100 -2.71 -15.65 7.25
CA TYR A 100 -2.34 -16.11 5.91
C TYR A 100 -3.04 -15.28 4.84
N SER A 101 -2.34 -15.08 3.73
CA SER A 101 -2.88 -14.44 2.54
C SER A 101 -3.80 -15.41 1.81
N SER A 102 -4.86 -14.90 1.19
CA SER A 102 -5.83 -15.68 0.41
C SER A 102 -5.95 -15.11 -1.00
N SER A 103 -5.87 -15.98 -2.01
CA SER A 103 -6.02 -15.59 -3.42
C SER A 103 -7.40 -14.99 -3.67
N ASP A 104 -8.45 -15.54 -3.08
CA ASP A 104 -9.83 -15.05 -3.22
C ASP A 104 -10.06 -13.66 -2.60
N LYS A 105 -9.30 -13.30 -1.57
CA LYS A 105 -9.46 -12.02 -0.86
C LYS A 105 -8.62 -10.90 -1.44
N ILE A 106 -7.62 -11.23 -2.25
CA ILE A 106 -6.75 -10.24 -2.88
C ILE A 106 -7.41 -9.71 -4.14
N LYS A 107 -7.30 -8.38 -4.31
CA LYS A 107 -7.69 -7.74 -5.57
C LYS A 107 -6.62 -8.01 -6.62
N TRP A 108 -6.90 -8.94 -7.51
CA TRP A 108 -6.06 -9.24 -8.67
C TRP A 108 -6.41 -8.37 -9.86
N LYS A 109 -5.46 -8.26 -10.78
CA LYS A 109 -5.73 -7.75 -12.13
C LYS A 109 -6.52 -8.85 -12.84
N SER A 110 -7.61 -8.46 -13.50
CA SER A 110 -8.58 -9.39 -14.09
C SER A 110 -7.96 -10.35 -15.11
N TYR A 111 -6.90 -9.92 -15.80
CA TYR A 111 -6.19 -10.72 -16.80
C TYR A 111 -5.19 -11.75 -16.24
N ILE A 112 -4.87 -11.72 -14.94
CA ILE A 112 -3.92 -12.69 -14.36
C ILE A 112 -4.62 -14.05 -14.19
N PRO A 113 -4.10 -15.16 -14.74
CA PRO A 113 -4.65 -16.52 -14.57
C PRO A 113 -4.73 -17.00 -13.11
N GLN A 114 -5.70 -17.86 -12.77
CA GLN A 114 -5.96 -18.29 -11.39
C GLN A 114 -4.82 -19.13 -10.79
N ASP A 115 -4.24 -20.03 -11.57
CA ASP A 115 -3.08 -20.84 -11.19
C ASP A 115 -1.86 -19.98 -10.81
N ILE A 116 -1.61 -18.89 -11.54
CA ILE A 116 -0.56 -17.93 -11.21
C ILE A 116 -0.88 -17.20 -9.89
N ARG A 117 -2.16 -16.87 -9.65
CA ARG A 117 -2.58 -16.22 -8.39
C ARG A 117 -2.32 -17.15 -7.21
N ASP A 118 -2.76 -18.40 -7.29
CA ASP A 118 -2.63 -19.37 -6.20
C ASP A 118 -1.16 -19.68 -5.91
N PHE A 119 -0.35 -19.94 -6.95
CA PHE A 119 1.10 -20.13 -6.82
C PHE A 119 1.79 -18.94 -6.13
N SER A 120 1.45 -17.70 -6.52
CA SER A 120 2.02 -16.50 -5.91
C SER A 120 1.65 -16.37 -4.42
N ILE A 121 0.42 -16.75 -4.04
CA ILE A 121 -0.04 -16.69 -2.65
C ILE A 121 0.64 -17.73 -1.78
N ASP A 122 0.85 -18.94 -2.30
CA ASP A 122 1.58 -19.97 -1.58
C ASP A 122 3.00 -19.51 -1.24
N LYS A 123 3.70 -18.89 -2.21
CA LYS A 123 5.03 -18.31 -1.98
C LYS A 123 5.04 -17.16 -0.99
N ILE A 124 4.03 -16.30 -1.01
CA ILE A 124 3.88 -15.23 -0.01
C ILE A 124 3.66 -15.82 1.39
N ASN A 125 2.86 -16.87 1.50
CA ASN A 125 2.57 -17.54 2.77
C ASN A 125 3.79 -18.29 3.32
N GLU A 126 4.56 -18.95 2.46
CA GLU A 126 5.86 -19.55 2.79
C GLU A 126 6.84 -18.48 3.33
N ALA A 127 6.96 -17.36 2.64
CA ALA A 127 7.78 -16.23 3.07
C ALA A 127 7.32 -15.63 4.40
N ARG A 128 6.00 -15.51 4.63
CA ARG A 128 5.44 -15.06 5.91
C ARG A 128 5.84 -16.01 7.03
N ALA A 129 5.70 -17.32 6.82
CA ALA A 129 6.03 -18.32 7.83
C ALA A 129 7.50 -18.26 8.24
N GLU A 130 8.41 -18.16 7.28
CA GLU A 130 9.84 -18.03 7.57
C GLU A 130 10.14 -16.73 8.37
N ARG A 131 9.64 -15.58 7.90
CA ARG A 131 9.89 -14.29 8.55
C ARG A 131 9.33 -14.23 9.96
N PHE A 132 8.09 -14.67 10.14
CA PHE A 132 7.47 -14.69 11.46
C PHE A 132 8.09 -15.73 12.38
N GLY A 133 8.55 -16.88 11.86
CA GLY A 133 9.34 -17.83 12.63
C GLY A 133 10.63 -17.20 13.16
N ASN A 134 11.33 -16.39 12.34
CA ASN A 134 12.53 -15.67 12.78
C ASN A 134 12.23 -14.62 13.86
N TRP A 135 11.18 -13.81 13.66
CA TRP A 135 10.75 -12.83 14.66
C TRP A 135 10.29 -13.50 15.96
N LYS A 136 9.50 -14.56 15.87
CA LYS A 136 8.95 -15.26 17.04
C LYS A 136 10.07 -15.91 17.86
N ARG A 137 11.03 -16.60 17.23
CA ARG A 137 12.19 -17.17 17.92
C ARG A 137 13.02 -16.10 18.66
N CYS A 138 13.30 -14.98 17.98
CA CYS A 138 14.01 -13.83 18.56
C CYS A 138 13.27 -13.25 19.78
N LEU A 139 11.94 -13.15 19.69
CA LEU A 139 11.12 -12.58 20.75
C LEU A 139 10.74 -13.57 21.84
N GLU A 140 10.75 -14.89 21.63
CA GLU A 140 10.43 -15.89 22.66
C GLU A 140 11.62 -16.16 23.55
N ASN A 141 12.80 -16.40 22.96
CA ASN A 141 14.04 -16.71 23.66
C ASN A 141 15.18 -15.77 23.18
N PRO A 142 15.15 -14.47 23.58
CA PRO A 142 16.12 -13.49 23.10
C PRO A 142 17.58 -13.87 23.38
N SER A 143 17.84 -14.39 24.58
CA SER A 143 19.20 -14.74 25.03
C SER A 143 19.88 -15.83 24.17
N GLU A 144 19.10 -16.71 23.54
CA GLU A 144 19.61 -17.78 22.67
C GLU A 144 19.68 -17.37 21.20
N ASN A 145 18.81 -16.46 20.77
CA ASN A 145 18.57 -16.17 19.35
C ASN A 145 19.08 -14.79 18.89
N VAL A 146 19.54 -13.94 19.81
CA VAL A 146 20.04 -12.59 19.50
C VAL A 146 21.53 -12.50 19.81
N LYS A 147 22.34 -12.16 18.81
CA LYS A 147 23.80 -12.07 18.95
C LYS A 147 24.23 -10.81 19.71
N ASN A 148 23.52 -9.70 19.52
CA ASN A 148 23.73 -8.46 20.24
C ASN A 148 23.27 -8.58 21.70
N LYS A 149 24.23 -8.66 22.63
CA LYS A 149 23.98 -8.83 24.07
C LYS A 149 23.14 -7.72 24.70
N GLU A 150 23.30 -6.48 24.25
CA GLU A 150 22.52 -5.34 24.75
C GLU A 150 21.05 -5.49 24.37
N LEU A 151 20.80 -5.79 23.09
CA LEU A 151 19.45 -6.04 22.58
C LEU A 151 18.81 -7.25 23.27
N ALA A 152 19.55 -8.36 23.39
CA ALA A 152 19.08 -9.55 24.09
C ALA A 152 18.65 -9.22 25.54
N SER A 153 19.48 -8.46 26.27
CA SER A 153 19.17 -8.06 27.64
C SER A 153 17.93 -7.15 27.73
N LYS A 154 17.78 -6.20 26.80
CA LYS A 154 16.60 -5.32 26.75
C LYS A 154 15.32 -6.10 26.47
N LEU A 155 15.37 -7.05 25.53
CA LEU A 155 14.23 -7.90 25.20
C LEU A 155 13.86 -8.81 26.39
N GLU A 156 14.84 -9.44 27.02
CA GLU A 156 14.62 -10.35 28.16
C GLU A 156 13.92 -9.64 29.33
N LYS A 157 14.38 -8.43 29.66
CA LYS A 157 13.87 -7.65 30.80
C LYS A 157 12.53 -6.96 30.52
N ASN A 158 12.13 -6.79 29.26
CA ASN A 158 11.00 -5.96 28.89
C ASN A 158 9.98 -6.70 28.02
N LYS A 159 9.01 -7.33 28.67
CA LYS A 159 7.88 -8.01 27.99
C LYS A 159 7.01 -7.05 27.19
N SER A 160 6.82 -5.82 27.65
CA SER A 160 6.07 -4.79 26.93
C SER A 160 6.75 -4.44 25.60
N LEU A 161 8.08 -4.34 25.58
CA LEU A 161 8.85 -4.15 24.36
C LEU A 161 8.66 -5.32 23.38
N ARG A 162 8.77 -6.57 23.86
CA ARG A 162 8.55 -7.77 23.04
C ARG A 162 7.15 -7.78 22.41
N LEU A 163 6.13 -7.44 23.18
CA LEU A 163 4.75 -7.30 22.71
C LEU A 163 4.61 -6.21 21.64
N VAL A 164 5.20 -5.03 21.86
CA VAL A 164 5.17 -3.91 20.92
C VAL A 164 5.85 -4.27 19.60
N ILE A 165 7.00 -4.95 19.63
CA ILE A 165 7.69 -5.39 18.42
C ILE A 165 6.81 -6.38 17.65
N TRP A 166 6.24 -7.39 18.33
CA TRP A 166 5.38 -8.37 17.68
C TRP A 166 4.14 -7.74 17.04
N ASP A 167 3.46 -6.85 17.76
CA ASP A 167 2.30 -6.13 17.22
C ASP A 167 2.71 -5.25 16.03
N ALA A 168 3.86 -4.57 16.10
CA ALA A 168 4.36 -3.77 15.00
C ALA A 168 4.56 -4.59 13.73
N VAL A 169 5.29 -5.72 13.79
CA VAL A 169 5.60 -6.54 12.61
C VAL A 169 4.41 -7.34 12.07
N THR A 170 3.36 -7.54 12.87
CA THR A 170 2.12 -8.22 12.46
C THR A 170 1.00 -7.28 12.02
N SER A 171 1.02 -6.01 12.44
CA SER A 171 -0.09 -5.07 12.27
C SER A 171 -0.51 -4.79 10.82
N GLU A 172 0.44 -4.81 9.88
CA GLU A 172 0.19 -4.56 8.47
C GLU A 172 -0.24 -5.82 7.69
N ILE A 173 -0.24 -6.99 8.32
CA ILE A 173 -0.48 -8.27 7.66
C ILE A 173 -1.97 -8.62 7.71
N LYS A 174 -2.55 -8.83 6.52
CA LYS A 174 -3.97 -9.14 6.34
C LYS A 174 -4.14 -10.28 5.35
N GLU A 175 -5.33 -10.88 5.34
CA GLU A 175 -5.68 -11.94 4.39
C GLU A 175 -5.85 -11.42 2.97
N ASN A 176 -6.17 -10.13 2.83
CA ASN A 176 -6.42 -9.46 1.55
C ASN A 176 -5.23 -8.65 1.03
N ASN A 177 -4.01 -8.88 1.55
CA ASN A 177 -2.82 -8.21 1.07
C ASN A 177 -1.66 -9.19 0.89
N ARG A 178 -0.70 -8.80 0.05
CA ARG A 178 0.50 -9.58 -0.29
C ARG A 178 1.71 -9.19 0.54
N HIS A 179 1.51 -8.48 1.65
CA HIS A 179 2.62 -7.95 2.44
C HIS A 179 3.41 -9.09 3.08
N ILE A 180 4.74 -8.99 3.00
CA ILE A 180 5.67 -9.85 3.73
C ILE A 180 6.30 -9.00 4.85
N PRO A 181 6.43 -9.52 6.08
CA PRO A 181 7.07 -8.80 7.18
C PRO A 181 8.51 -8.38 6.83
N VAL A 182 8.94 -7.28 7.42
CA VAL A 182 10.33 -6.81 7.34
C VAL A 182 11.31 -7.89 7.85
N PRO A 183 12.52 -7.99 7.25
CA PRO A 183 13.58 -8.85 7.80
C PRO A 183 13.95 -8.43 9.23
N LEU A 184 14.32 -9.40 10.06
CA LEU A 184 14.90 -9.15 11.38
C LEU A 184 16.36 -8.68 11.20
N ASN A 185 16.71 -7.54 11.81
CA ASN A 185 18.05 -7.00 11.84
C ASN A 185 18.32 -6.40 13.22
N GLU A 186 19.25 -7.00 13.94
CA GLU A 186 19.55 -6.62 15.33
C GLU A 186 20.01 -5.17 15.47
N LYS A 187 20.82 -4.67 14.52
CA LYS A 187 21.32 -3.29 14.53
C LYS A 187 20.19 -2.27 14.36
N ALA A 188 19.33 -2.46 13.36
CA ALA A 188 18.18 -1.58 13.16
C ALA A 188 17.20 -1.65 14.34
N LEU A 189 17.04 -2.84 14.94
CA LEU A 189 16.13 -3.03 16.08
C LEU A 189 16.63 -2.31 17.32
N ILE A 190 17.90 -2.47 17.70
CA ILE A 190 18.45 -1.81 18.89
C ILE A 190 18.42 -0.28 18.75
N GLU A 191 18.73 0.25 17.57
CA GLU A 191 18.65 1.69 17.30
C GLU A 191 17.21 2.19 17.43
N THR A 192 16.23 1.43 16.93
CA THR A 192 14.81 1.77 17.06
C THR A 192 14.36 1.76 18.51
N VAL A 193 14.74 0.73 19.28
CA VAL A 193 14.42 0.63 20.71
C VAL A 193 14.99 1.83 21.46
N ASN A 194 16.26 2.15 21.23
CA ASN A 194 16.94 3.28 21.87
C ASN A 194 16.31 4.64 21.49
N ASP A 195 15.79 4.80 20.27
CA ASP A 195 15.08 6.01 19.86
C ASP A 195 13.74 6.19 20.59
N PHE A 196 13.02 5.09 20.82
CA PHE A 196 11.76 5.11 21.57
C PHE A 196 11.98 5.34 23.06
N GLU A 197 13.01 4.74 23.67
CA GLU A 197 13.34 4.94 25.08
C GLU A 197 13.66 6.40 25.42
N LYS A 198 14.19 7.17 24.45
CA LYS A 198 14.45 8.62 24.59
C LYS A 198 13.18 9.48 24.48
N ILE A 199 11.99 8.89 24.33
CA ILE A 199 10.73 9.65 24.28
C ILE A 199 10.33 10.01 25.71
N GLU A 200 10.45 11.30 26.02
CA GLU A 200 10.03 11.87 27.29
C GLU A 200 8.55 11.58 27.59
N PRO A 201 8.18 11.32 28.86
CA PRO A 201 6.81 10.98 29.25
C PRO A 201 5.74 11.94 28.71
N ILE A 202 6.01 13.25 28.73
CA ILE A 202 5.10 14.28 28.23
C ILE A 202 4.88 14.24 26.71
N SER A 203 5.84 13.68 25.96
CA SER A 203 5.81 13.65 24.50
C SER A 203 5.23 12.36 23.91
N ARG A 204 4.96 11.35 24.73
CA ARG A 204 4.55 10.02 24.27
C ARG A 204 3.30 10.03 23.38
N ALA A 205 2.25 10.79 23.74
CA ALA A 205 1.03 10.88 22.91
C ALA A 205 1.31 11.37 21.48
N VAL A 206 2.25 12.29 21.30
CA VAL A 206 2.54 12.87 19.98
C VAL A 206 3.58 12.02 19.24
N ARG A 207 4.68 11.68 19.90
CA ARG A 207 5.83 11.00 19.25
C ARG A 207 5.59 9.52 19.00
N CYS A 208 4.69 8.88 19.72
CA CYS A 208 4.31 7.48 19.46
C CYS A 208 3.14 7.34 18.49
N ALA A 209 2.43 8.44 18.17
CA ALA A 209 1.34 8.41 17.18
C ALA A 209 1.86 8.31 15.75
N LYS A 210 2.93 9.07 15.44
CA LYS A 210 3.62 9.01 14.15
C LYS A 210 5.05 9.57 14.26
N PRO A 211 6.07 8.91 13.69
CA PRO A 211 6.03 7.58 13.07
C PRO A 211 5.79 6.44 14.07
N SER A 212 5.18 5.37 13.58
CA SER A 212 5.02 4.11 14.30
C SER A 212 6.36 3.39 14.48
N PHE A 213 6.41 2.42 15.40
CA PHE A 213 7.60 1.60 15.63
C PHE A 213 8.08 0.91 14.35
N LEU A 214 7.17 0.34 13.56
CA LEU A 214 7.51 -0.34 12.30
C LEU A 214 8.09 0.63 11.25
N GLU A 215 7.56 1.86 11.15
CA GLU A 215 8.08 2.88 10.23
C GLU A 215 9.50 3.28 10.61
N VAL A 216 9.76 3.53 11.89
CA VAL A 216 11.12 3.86 12.37
C VAL A 216 12.07 2.68 12.14
N TYR A 217 11.66 1.46 12.46
CA TYR A 217 12.47 0.26 12.23
C TYR A 217 12.80 0.05 10.74
N THR A 218 11.80 0.16 9.88
CA THR A 218 11.98 0.04 8.42
C THR A 218 12.88 1.15 7.88
N HIS A 219 12.76 2.36 8.41
CA HIS A 219 13.68 3.44 8.09
C HIS A 219 15.12 3.09 8.51
N ARG A 220 15.34 2.62 9.74
CA ARG A 220 16.68 2.25 10.24
C ARG A 220 17.31 1.13 9.43
N LEU A 221 16.53 0.14 9.01
CA LEU A 221 16.99 -0.91 8.08
C LEU A 221 17.60 -0.30 6.81
N ARG A 222 16.84 0.56 6.14
CA ARG A 222 17.24 1.21 4.88
C ARG A 222 18.38 2.19 5.07
N ASP A 223 18.29 3.04 6.09
CA ASP A 223 19.27 4.09 6.36
C ASP A 223 20.63 3.50 6.72
N ASN A 224 20.67 2.43 7.53
CA ASN A 224 21.91 1.70 7.82
C ASN A 224 22.57 1.14 6.56
N LEU A 225 21.78 0.59 5.64
CA LEU A 225 22.29 0.08 4.38
C LEU A 225 22.80 1.21 3.48
N LEU A 226 22.03 2.29 3.35
CA LEU A 226 22.42 3.46 2.55
C LEU A 226 23.64 4.20 3.13
N MET A 227 23.80 4.24 4.45
CA MET A 227 25.02 4.76 5.10
C MET A 227 26.24 3.94 4.70
N LYS A 228 26.15 2.59 4.74
CA LYS A 228 27.24 1.71 4.29
C LYS A 228 27.59 1.91 2.81
N MET A 229 26.61 2.30 1.99
CA MET A 229 26.80 2.63 0.58
C MET A 229 27.24 4.08 0.32
N GLY A 230 27.41 4.91 1.35
CA GLY A 230 27.77 6.33 1.20
C GLY A 230 26.65 7.21 0.61
N LYS A 231 25.39 6.78 0.71
CA LYS A 231 24.20 7.39 0.05
C LYS A 231 23.18 7.98 1.02
N SER A 232 23.36 7.83 2.33
CA SER A 232 22.37 8.31 3.32
C SER A 232 22.28 9.85 3.40
N GLY A 233 23.33 10.59 3.03
CA GLY A 233 23.33 12.06 3.06
C GLY A 233 22.40 12.73 2.04
N ASP A 234 21.99 12.00 1.01
CA ASP A 234 21.16 12.52 -0.08
C ASP A 234 19.67 12.60 0.30
N ARG A 235 18.92 13.42 -0.44
CA ARG A 235 17.44 13.48 -0.31
C ARG A 235 16.73 12.45 -1.18
N ALA A 236 17.37 12.00 -2.25
CA ALA A 236 16.88 10.99 -3.18
C ALA A 236 18.06 10.26 -3.84
N VAL A 237 17.93 8.96 -4.04
CA VAL A 237 19.04 8.12 -4.54
C VAL A 237 18.54 7.01 -5.45
N TRP A 238 19.33 6.71 -6.48
CA TRP A 238 19.27 5.44 -7.19
C TRP A 238 20.32 4.48 -6.61
N VAL A 239 19.90 3.26 -6.33
CA VAL A 239 20.75 2.16 -5.88
C VAL A 239 20.69 1.05 -6.91
N LYS A 240 21.86 0.59 -7.36
CA LYS A 240 22.02 -0.62 -8.16
C LYS A 240 22.35 -1.78 -7.20
N ILE A 241 21.59 -2.86 -7.28
CA ILE A 241 21.85 -4.12 -6.61
C ILE A 241 22.33 -5.12 -7.66
N PRO A 242 23.59 -5.57 -7.59
CA PRO A 242 24.16 -6.45 -8.61
C PRO A 242 23.52 -7.84 -8.63
N SER A 243 23.40 -8.40 -9.82
CA SER A 243 22.99 -9.78 -10.08
C SER A 243 24.08 -10.79 -9.70
N LYS A 244 23.72 -12.07 -9.72
CA LYS A 244 24.68 -13.20 -9.59
C LYS A 244 25.79 -13.15 -10.63
N LYS A 245 25.49 -12.66 -11.84
CA LYS A 245 26.45 -12.54 -12.93
C LYS A 245 27.48 -11.43 -12.67
N HIS A 246 27.05 -10.34 -12.05
CA HIS A 246 27.93 -9.18 -11.80
C HIS A 246 28.61 -9.22 -10.42
N ASP A 247 28.06 -9.93 -9.44
CA ASP A 247 28.66 -10.09 -8.11
C ASP A 247 28.26 -11.43 -7.47
N ARG A 248 28.91 -12.50 -7.94
CA ARG A 248 28.68 -13.86 -7.45
C ARG A 248 29.07 -14.03 -5.99
N PHE A 249 30.12 -13.35 -5.52
CA PHE A 249 30.70 -13.55 -4.19
C PHE A 249 29.83 -12.98 -3.06
N ASN A 250 29.08 -11.91 -3.33
CA ASN A 250 28.16 -11.32 -2.36
C ASN A 250 26.69 -11.57 -2.71
N PHE A 251 26.39 -12.61 -3.50
CA PHE A 251 25.04 -12.83 -4.03
C PHE A 251 23.96 -12.88 -2.94
N ASP A 252 24.17 -13.63 -1.85
CA ASP A 252 23.20 -13.70 -0.75
C ASP A 252 23.05 -12.34 -0.02
N LYS A 253 24.12 -11.56 0.11
CA LYS A 253 24.04 -10.19 0.66
C LYS A 253 23.27 -9.25 -0.28
N ASN A 254 23.43 -9.41 -1.59
CA ASN A 254 22.71 -8.62 -2.57
C ASN A 254 21.20 -8.93 -2.53
N ILE A 255 20.83 -10.18 -2.27
CA ILE A 255 19.45 -10.58 -1.98
C ILE A 255 18.94 -9.86 -0.71
N GLU A 256 19.68 -9.91 0.40
CA GLU A 256 19.29 -9.20 1.63
C GLU A 256 19.15 -7.68 1.43
N HIS A 257 20.03 -7.09 0.62
CA HIS A 257 19.96 -5.67 0.25
C HIS A 257 18.68 -5.37 -0.54
N LEU A 258 18.31 -6.24 -1.48
CA LEU A 258 17.08 -6.09 -2.28
C LEU A 258 15.85 -6.19 -1.39
N GLU A 259 15.78 -7.20 -0.52
CA GLU A 259 14.67 -7.34 0.43
C GLU A 259 14.52 -6.11 1.33
N THR A 260 15.64 -5.56 1.81
CA THR A 260 15.67 -4.38 2.70
C THR A 260 15.18 -3.11 2.01
N LEU A 261 15.61 -2.88 0.77
CA LEU A 261 15.27 -1.67 0.01
C LEU A 261 13.93 -1.79 -0.73
N SER A 262 13.33 -2.98 -0.80
CA SER A 262 12.08 -3.21 -1.50
C SER A 262 10.87 -2.56 -0.82
N CYS A 263 9.88 -2.23 -1.63
CA CYS A 263 8.58 -1.75 -1.16
C CYS A 263 7.72 -2.90 -0.62
N ARG A 264 6.78 -2.60 0.27
CA ARG A 264 5.89 -3.60 0.90
C ARG A 264 4.99 -4.38 -0.05
N ASN A 265 4.74 -3.81 -1.23
CA ASN A 265 3.88 -4.37 -2.27
C ASN A 265 4.67 -5.09 -3.37
N TRP A 266 6.00 -5.15 -3.28
CA TRP A 266 6.85 -5.81 -4.27
C TRP A 266 7.19 -7.23 -3.82
N CYS A 267 7.09 -8.18 -4.74
CA CYS A 267 7.46 -9.59 -4.52
C CYS A 267 8.95 -9.78 -4.19
N THR A 268 9.79 -8.81 -4.54
CA THR A 268 11.22 -8.77 -4.21
C THR A 268 11.53 -8.43 -2.75
N ARG A 269 10.51 -8.26 -1.90
CA ARG A 269 10.68 -8.14 -0.44
C ARG A 269 11.05 -9.47 0.24
N SER A 270 10.98 -10.58 -0.48
CA SER A 270 11.40 -11.90 0.00
C SER A 270 12.12 -12.71 -1.07
N SER A 271 13.17 -13.42 -0.66
CA SER A 271 13.94 -14.39 -1.41
C SER A 271 13.22 -15.70 -1.65
N VAL A 272 12.23 -16.04 -0.81
CA VAL A 272 11.31 -17.17 -1.02
C VAL A 272 10.32 -16.89 -2.14
N ASP A 273 10.03 -15.61 -2.41
CA ASP A 273 9.12 -15.20 -3.49
C ASP A 273 9.92 -14.84 -4.77
N LYS A 274 10.39 -13.59 -4.92
CA LYS A 274 11.04 -13.14 -6.17
C LYS A 274 12.39 -12.46 -6.03
N ALA A 275 12.90 -12.20 -4.82
CA ALA A 275 14.17 -11.45 -4.68
C ALA A 275 15.37 -12.22 -5.23
N ARG A 276 15.44 -13.54 -4.99
CA ARG A 276 16.50 -14.41 -5.52
C ARG A 276 16.40 -14.51 -7.03
N GLU A 277 15.24 -14.90 -7.55
CA GLU A 277 14.97 -15.05 -8.99
C GLU A 277 15.35 -13.78 -9.77
N ALA A 278 14.90 -12.60 -9.30
CA ALA A 278 15.21 -11.33 -9.94
C ALA A 278 16.73 -11.07 -10.07
N LEU A 279 17.52 -11.42 -9.05
CA LEU A 279 18.97 -11.24 -9.07
C LEU A 279 19.74 -12.40 -9.74
N GLU A 280 19.10 -13.55 -9.97
CA GLU A 280 19.67 -14.59 -10.84
C GLU A 280 19.60 -14.17 -12.31
N GLU A 281 18.53 -13.48 -12.69
CA GLU A 281 18.28 -13.03 -14.06
C GLU A 281 19.01 -11.74 -14.44
N GLY A 282 19.09 -10.78 -13.52
CA GLY A 282 19.76 -9.52 -13.80
C GLY A 282 19.88 -8.58 -12.60
N ASP A 283 20.44 -7.40 -12.85
CA ASP A 283 20.58 -6.37 -11.83
C ASP A 283 19.21 -5.78 -11.47
N PHE A 284 19.09 -5.26 -10.25
CA PHE A 284 17.92 -4.53 -9.79
C PHE A 284 18.28 -3.08 -9.47
N TYR A 285 17.49 -2.13 -9.93
CA TYR A 285 17.67 -0.70 -9.64
C TYR A 285 16.51 -0.18 -8.79
N ILE A 286 16.81 0.55 -7.72
CA ILE A 286 15.81 1.07 -6.78
C ILE A 286 15.97 2.57 -6.64
N TYR A 287 14.89 3.31 -6.83
CA TYR A 287 14.81 4.72 -6.49
C TYR A 287 14.18 4.90 -5.12
N LEU A 288 14.89 5.56 -4.21
CA LEU A 288 14.42 5.91 -2.88
C LEU A 288 14.45 7.42 -2.69
N LYS A 289 13.49 7.95 -1.93
CA LYS A 289 13.43 9.37 -1.57
C LYS A 289 13.03 9.52 -0.11
N ARG A 290 13.56 10.55 0.56
CA ARG A 290 13.12 10.92 1.90
C ARG A 290 11.72 11.57 1.83
N ASN A 291 10.81 11.08 2.67
CA ASN A 291 9.46 11.63 2.80
C ASN A 291 9.42 12.86 3.72
N GLY A 292 8.21 13.39 4.00
CA GLY A 292 8.03 14.58 4.85
C GLY A 292 8.53 14.42 6.30
N LEU A 293 8.76 13.19 6.75
CA LEU A 293 9.34 12.86 8.06
C LEU A 293 10.83 12.53 7.95
N SER A 294 11.46 12.84 6.82
CA SER A 294 12.85 12.51 6.49
C SER A 294 13.17 11.01 6.48
N MET A 295 12.17 10.14 6.36
CA MET A 295 12.37 8.69 6.29
C MET A 295 12.43 8.19 4.85
N TRP A 296 13.22 7.14 4.61
CA TRP A 296 13.43 6.56 3.28
C TRP A 296 12.24 5.75 2.79
N ASP A 297 11.66 6.15 1.66
CA ASP A 297 10.62 5.42 0.95
C ASP A 297 11.10 4.99 -0.45
N PRO A 298 11.01 3.68 -0.79
CA PRO A 298 11.24 3.20 -2.13
C PRO A 298 10.04 3.53 -3.00
N LEU A 299 10.30 4.16 -4.15
CA LEU A 299 9.26 4.66 -5.04
C LEU A 299 9.20 3.87 -6.36
N VAL A 300 10.35 3.39 -6.84
CA VAL A 300 10.47 2.68 -8.12
C VAL A 300 11.48 1.54 -7.98
N GLY A 301 11.12 0.37 -8.49
CA GLY A 301 12.01 -0.76 -8.70
C GLY A 301 12.11 -1.08 -10.20
N MET A 302 13.29 -1.43 -10.69
CA MET A 302 13.51 -1.85 -12.08
C MET A 302 14.36 -3.11 -12.13
N THR A 303 13.79 -4.19 -12.65
CA THR A 303 14.50 -5.45 -12.87
C THR A 303 15.11 -5.43 -14.27
N THR A 304 16.31 -5.98 -14.41
CA THR A 304 16.89 -6.24 -15.73
C THR A 304 16.87 -7.72 -16.08
N TYR A 305 16.75 -8.01 -17.37
CA TYR A 305 16.86 -9.33 -17.97
C TYR A 305 17.71 -9.21 -19.23
N GLU A 306 18.73 -10.05 -19.37
CA GLU A 306 19.69 -10.01 -20.48
C GLU A 306 20.30 -8.61 -20.73
N GLY A 307 20.58 -7.87 -19.65
CA GLY A 307 21.21 -6.55 -19.71
C GLY A 307 20.28 -5.40 -20.15
N LYS A 308 18.96 -5.64 -20.26
CA LYS A 308 17.95 -4.61 -20.51
C LYS A 308 16.96 -4.54 -19.36
N ILE A 309 16.40 -3.38 -19.09
CA ILE A 309 15.31 -3.22 -18.11
C ILE A 309 14.08 -3.95 -18.64
N ASP A 310 13.63 -4.95 -17.89
CA ASP A 310 12.51 -5.80 -18.25
C ASP A 310 11.20 -5.28 -17.69
N GLN A 311 11.19 -4.94 -16.40
CA GLN A 311 10.01 -4.51 -15.66
C GLN A 311 10.31 -3.25 -14.83
N ILE A 312 9.31 -2.38 -14.71
CA ILE A 312 9.33 -1.20 -13.83
C ILE A 312 8.14 -1.29 -12.88
N GLN A 313 8.41 -1.25 -11.58
CA GLN A 313 7.41 -1.39 -10.52
C GLN A 313 7.31 -0.11 -9.69
N GLY A 314 6.10 0.40 -9.49
CA GLY A 314 5.78 1.48 -8.56
C GLY A 314 5.23 0.95 -7.22
N ILE A 315 5.02 1.85 -6.25
CA ILE A 315 4.49 1.51 -4.91
C ILE A 315 3.16 0.74 -4.98
N GLU A 316 2.27 1.12 -5.89
CA GLU A 316 0.95 0.50 -6.05
C GLU A 316 1.01 -0.91 -6.68
N ASN A 317 2.14 -1.28 -7.29
CA ASN A 317 2.34 -2.53 -8.01
C ASN A 317 1.19 -2.88 -9.01
N ASN A 318 0.69 -1.85 -9.69
CA ASN A 318 -0.42 -1.94 -10.64
C ASN A 318 0.05 -2.04 -12.11
N ASN A 319 1.33 -2.33 -12.35
CA ASN A 319 1.99 -2.31 -13.67
C ASN A 319 2.01 -0.93 -14.37
N ILE A 320 1.67 0.14 -13.65
CA ILE A 320 1.77 1.51 -14.14
C ILE A 320 2.96 2.16 -13.44
N VAL A 321 3.83 2.79 -14.22
CA VAL A 321 4.95 3.55 -13.68
C VAL A 321 4.39 4.75 -12.92
N PRO A 322 4.90 5.10 -11.73
CA PRO A 322 4.42 6.27 -11.01
C PRO A 322 4.46 7.51 -11.89
N LEU A 323 3.29 8.09 -12.16
CA LEU A 323 3.10 9.11 -13.19
C LEU A 323 3.98 10.34 -12.98
N ASN A 324 4.22 10.72 -11.73
CA ASN A 324 5.08 11.83 -11.33
C ASN A 324 6.59 11.53 -11.43
N LEU A 325 7.00 10.29 -11.69
CA LEU A 325 8.39 9.85 -11.78
C LEU A 325 8.81 9.42 -13.18
N VAL A 326 7.93 9.50 -14.19
CA VAL A 326 8.26 9.12 -15.57
C VAL A 326 9.49 9.88 -16.08
N GLY A 327 9.58 11.19 -15.82
CA GLY A 327 10.72 12.01 -16.22
C GLY A 327 12.03 11.61 -15.51
N GLU A 328 11.96 11.33 -14.20
CA GLU A 328 13.09 10.87 -13.39
C GLU A 328 13.64 9.53 -13.93
N ILE A 329 12.75 8.58 -14.17
CA ILE A 329 13.10 7.24 -14.68
C ILE A 329 13.74 7.34 -16.06
N LYS A 330 13.15 8.09 -16.99
CA LYS A 330 13.73 8.27 -18.34
C LYS A 330 15.10 8.93 -18.28
N SER A 331 15.27 9.92 -17.41
CA SER A 331 16.55 10.60 -17.21
C SER A 331 17.61 9.65 -16.67
N PHE A 332 17.26 8.83 -15.68
CA PHE A 332 18.15 7.81 -15.13
C PHE A 332 18.57 6.76 -16.18
N ILE A 333 17.61 6.22 -16.94
CA ILE A 333 17.85 5.23 -18.00
C ILE A 333 18.82 5.80 -19.05
N LYS A 334 18.58 7.03 -19.51
CA LYS A 334 19.43 7.71 -20.49
C LYS A 334 20.83 7.98 -19.93
N ALA A 335 20.92 8.51 -18.71
CA ALA A 335 22.19 8.87 -18.08
C ALA A 335 23.11 7.64 -17.84
N ASN A 336 22.52 6.47 -17.63
CA ASN A 336 23.24 5.22 -17.39
C ASN A 336 23.34 4.33 -18.64
N ASN A 337 22.96 4.84 -19.82
CA ASN A 337 22.97 4.09 -21.09
C ASN A 337 22.25 2.73 -21.01
N LEU A 338 21.16 2.66 -20.25
CA LEU A 338 20.35 1.46 -20.09
C LEU A 338 19.36 1.34 -21.25
N LYS A 339 19.09 0.10 -21.68
CA LYS A 339 18.08 -0.21 -22.71
C LYS A 339 16.87 -0.85 -22.04
N CYS A 340 15.70 -0.71 -22.66
CA CYS A 340 14.46 -1.33 -22.19
C CYS A 340 14.07 -2.50 -23.09
N GLN A 341 13.52 -3.57 -22.50
CA GLN A 341 12.79 -4.60 -23.23
C GLN A 341 11.48 -4.02 -23.76
N SER A 342 11.00 -4.58 -24.86
CA SER A 342 9.75 -4.23 -25.51
C SER A 342 8.88 -5.47 -25.69
N GLY A 343 7.59 -5.34 -25.44
CA GLY A 343 6.61 -6.41 -25.58
C GLY A 343 5.59 -6.39 -24.45
N LEU A 344 4.71 -7.37 -24.49
CA LEU A 344 3.73 -7.63 -23.44
C LEU A 344 3.93 -9.08 -22.98
N SER A 345 3.90 -9.33 -21.69
CA SER A 345 3.73 -10.68 -21.12
C SER A 345 2.32 -10.82 -20.54
N ASP A 346 1.96 -12.05 -20.18
CA ASP A 346 0.65 -12.33 -19.57
C ASP A 346 0.49 -11.64 -18.20
N GLU A 347 1.59 -11.34 -17.51
CA GLU A 347 1.57 -10.73 -16.18
C GLU A 347 1.75 -9.20 -16.20
N TYR A 348 2.49 -8.65 -17.18
CA TYR A 348 2.80 -7.23 -17.23
C TYR A 348 3.31 -6.73 -18.60
N PRO A 349 3.10 -5.43 -18.92
CA PRO A 349 3.83 -4.78 -20.00
C PRO A 349 5.32 -4.70 -19.71
N LYS A 350 6.17 -4.96 -20.71
CA LYS A 350 7.62 -4.74 -20.58
C LYS A 350 7.93 -3.24 -20.41
N ALA A 351 9.14 -2.93 -19.95
CA ALA A 351 9.54 -1.59 -19.53
C ALA A 351 9.24 -0.49 -20.55
N THR A 352 9.44 -0.74 -21.85
CA THR A 352 9.13 0.23 -22.91
C THR A 352 7.64 0.59 -22.92
N GLN A 353 6.76 -0.41 -22.94
CA GLN A 353 5.31 -0.22 -22.94
C GLN A 353 4.83 0.40 -21.62
N SER A 354 5.40 0.01 -20.49
CA SER A 354 5.09 0.59 -19.17
C SER A 354 5.33 2.10 -19.13
N ILE A 355 6.45 2.56 -19.71
CA ILE A 355 6.76 4.00 -19.84
C ILE A 355 5.73 4.68 -20.75
N MET A 356 5.47 4.12 -21.94
CA MET A 356 4.53 4.72 -22.89
C MET A 356 3.09 4.80 -22.37
N ILE A 357 2.62 3.78 -21.65
CA ILE A 357 1.33 3.79 -20.96
C ILE A 357 1.25 4.96 -19.99
N SER A 358 2.31 5.13 -19.19
CA SER A 358 2.36 6.18 -18.17
C SER A 358 2.47 7.59 -18.78
N GLU A 359 3.17 7.73 -19.91
CA GLU A 359 3.16 8.96 -20.71
C GLU A 359 1.76 9.27 -21.25
N LYS A 360 1.06 8.26 -21.80
CA LYS A 360 -0.32 8.42 -22.28
C LYS A 360 -1.28 8.79 -21.16
N LEU A 361 -1.10 8.22 -19.96
CA LEU A 361 -1.89 8.56 -18.77
C LEU A 361 -1.64 10.00 -18.29
N ASN A 362 -0.45 10.54 -18.53
CA ASN A 362 -0.07 11.92 -18.23
C ASN A 362 -0.47 12.93 -19.31
N GLU A 363 -0.87 12.47 -20.50
CA GLU A 363 -1.29 13.36 -21.59
C GLU A 363 -2.47 14.24 -21.13
N VAL A 364 -2.43 15.52 -21.50
CA VAL A 364 -3.50 16.49 -21.28
C VAL A 364 -4.00 16.99 -22.63
N LEU A 365 -5.24 16.64 -22.97
CA LEU A 365 -5.92 17.12 -24.17
C LEU A 365 -6.48 18.53 -23.94
N PRO A 366 -6.26 19.48 -24.88
CA PRO A 366 -6.75 20.85 -24.76
C PRO A 366 -8.28 20.96 -24.60
N GLU A 367 -9.02 20.07 -25.25
CA GLU A 367 -10.49 20.08 -25.26
C GLU A 367 -11.11 19.78 -23.89
N VAL A 368 -10.50 18.86 -23.13
CA VAL A 368 -11.04 18.39 -21.84
C VAL A 368 -10.30 18.95 -20.62
N LYS A 369 -9.15 19.61 -20.84
CA LYS A 369 -8.34 20.33 -19.82
C LYS A 369 -7.99 19.50 -18.56
N LYS A 370 -7.98 18.18 -18.68
CA LYS A 370 -7.62 17.24 -17.60
C LYS A 370 -6.83 16.09 -18.19
N SER A 371 -5.94 15.45 -17.43
CA SER A 371 -5.16 14.31 -17.93
C SER A 371 -6.01 13.06 -18.14
N PHE A 372 -5.51 12.09 -18.91
CA PHE A 372 -6.20 10.80 -19.08
C PHE A 372 -6.38 10.07 -17.73
N ALA A 373 -5.35 10.05 -16.88
CA ALA A 373 -5.46 9.50 -15.54
C ALA A 373 -6.55 10.18 -14.69
N LYS A 374 -6.75 11.50 -14.85
CA LYS A 374 -7.83 12.23 -14.18
C LYS A 374 -9.19 11.86 -14.74
N ALA A 375 -9.33 11.70 -16.05
CA ALA A 375 -10.57 11.24 -16.69
C ALA A 375 -10.98 9.84 -16.18
N ILE A 376 -10.02 8.92 -16.06
CA ILE A 376 -10.25 7.59 -15.47
C ILE A 376 -10.72 7.70 -14.02
N LYS A 377 -10.05 8.53 -13.20
CA LYS A 377 -10.41 8.72 -11.79
C LYS A 377 -11.82 9.31 -11.63
N ASP A 378 -12.20 10.21 -12.52
CA ASP A 378 -13.50 10.87 -12.53
C ASP A 378 -14.62 10.02 -13.15
N LYS A 379 -14.26 8.85 -13.72
CA LYS A 379 -15.17 7.99 -14.50
C LYS A 379 -15.85 8.73 -15.65
N ASP A 380 -15.11 9.62 -16.29
CA ASP A 380 -15.60 10.43 -17.41
C ASP A 380 -15.38 9.69 -18.74
N SER A 381 -16.39 8.91 -19.14
CA SER A 381 -16.34 8.09 -20.35
C SER A 381 -16.10 8.91 -21.62
N ILE A 382 -16.67 10.12 -21.74
CA ILE A 382 -16.47 10.99 -22.92
C ILE A 382 -14.99 11.35 -23.04
N SER A 383 -14.39 11.85 -21.97
CA SER A 383 -12.96 12.18 -21.96
C SER A 383 -12.11 10.93 -22.23
N MET A 384 -12.45 9.79 -21.62
CA MET A 384 -11.72 8.54 -21.84
C MET A 384 -11.76 8.09 -23.31
N PHE A 385 -12.93 8.10 -23.97
CA PHE A 385 -13.02 7.75 -25.39
C PHE A 385 -12.20 8.69 -26.29
N LYS A 386 -12.21 9.99 -26.00
CA LYS A 386 -11.34 10.95 -26.71
C LYS A 386 -9.86 10.61 -26.58
N TYR A 387 -9.40 10.26 -25.38
CA TYR A 387 -8.02 9.81 -25.17
C TYR A 387 -7.68 8.54 -25.93
N LEU A 388 -8.64 7.63 -26.06
CA LEU A 388 -8.51 6.37 -26.79
C LEU A 388 -8.67 6.54 -28.31
N GLY A 389 -8.90 7.77 -28.80
CA GLY A 389 -9.09 8.05 -30.22
C GLY A 389 -10.41 7.50 -30.78
N VAL A 390 -11.39 7.27 -29.92
CA VAL A 390 -12.74 6.82 -30.28
C VAL A 390 -13.63 8.05 -30.43
N ASN A 391 -14.27 8.19 -31.59
CA ASN A 391 -15.26 9.24 -31.81
C ASN A 391 -16.41 9.05 -30.82
N VAL A 392 -16.79 10.10 -30.11
CA VAL A 392 -17.86 10.08 -29.10
C VAL A 392 -18.73 11.32 -29.22
N GLN A 393 -20.03 11.11 -29.15
CA GLN A 393 -21.06 12.15 -29.13
C GLN A 393 -22.04 11.84 -28.01
N GLU A 394 -22.43 12.86 -27.25
CA GLU A 394 -23.44 12.77 -26.20
C GLU A 394 -24.78 13.23 -26.75
N ASP A 395 -25.82 12.44 -26.54
CA ASP A 395 -27.19 12.80 -26.90
C ASP A 395 -27.77 13.71 -25.82
N SER A 396 -28.17 14.92 -26.22
CA SER A 396 -28.68 15.94 -25.29
C SER A 396 -30.01 15.57 -24.64
N ALA A 397 -30.73 14.56 -25.15
CA ALA A 397 -32.02 14.16 -24.62
C ALA A 397 -31.93 13.25 -23.38
N ASP A 398 -30.95 12.35 -23.34
CA ASP A 398 -30.82 11.31 -22.30
C ASP A 398 -29.42 11.23 -21.66
N ASN A 399 -28.47 12.06 -22.10
CA ASN A 399 -27.05 12.03 -21.71
C ASN A 399 -26.36 10.69 -21.99
N LEU A 400 -26.88 9.89 -22.92
CA LEU A 400 -26.24 8.66 -23.36
C LEU A 400 -25.31 8.90 -24.55
N LEU A 401 -24.37 7.98 -24.74
CA LEU A 401 -23.27 8.13 -25.68
C LEU A 401 -23.51 7.34 -26.96
N THR A 402 -23.24 8.00 -28.08
CA THR A 402 -22.96 7.33 -29.36
C THR A 402 -21.47 7.34 -29.59
N ILE A 403 -20.86 6.16 -29.73
CA ILE A 403 -19.43 6.02 -30.00
C ILE A 403 -19.18 5.42 -31.39
N GLY A 404 -17.99 5.64 -31.94
CA GLY A 404 -17.51 4.92 -33.12
C GLY A 404 -17.16 3.46 -32.80
N THR A 405 -16.34 2.83 -33.64
CA THR A 405 -15.87 1.45 -33.41
C THR A 405 -15.20 1.31 -32.04
N TYR A 406 -15.71 0.36 -31.26
CA TYR A 406 -15.09 -0.06 -30.01
C TYR A 406 -14.12 -1.23 -30.28
N LYS A 407 -12.92 -1.11 -29.74
CA LYS A 407 -11.90 -2.15 -29.75
C LYS A 407 -11.12 -2.09 -28.43
N PRO A 408 -10.88 -3.21 -27.72
CA PRO A 408 -10.26 -3.27 -26.38
C PRO A 408 -8.73 -3.04 -26.42
N SER A 409 -8.27 -2.17 -27.30
CA SER A 409 -6.84 -1.91 -27.48
C SER A 409 -6.60 -0.53 -28.09
N TYR A 410 -5.57 0.16 -27.63
CA TYR A 410 -5.14 1.45 -28.13
C TYR A 410 -3.83 1.34 -28.91
N ASN A 411 -3.78 1.90 -30.12
CA ASN A 411 -2.54 2.01 -30.88
C ASN A 411 -1.76 3.25 -30.40
N LEU A 412 -0.74 3.04 -29.56
CA LEU A 412 0.11 4.11 -29.01
C LEU A 412 0.82 4.90 -30.10
N ASN A 413 1.27 4.21 -31.15
CA ASN A 413 1.91 4.84 -32.28
C ASN A 413 1.49 4.11 -33.57
N LYS A 414 0.69 4.80 -34.38
CA LYS A 414 0.12 4.31 -35.64
C LYS A 414 1.18 3.81 -36.63
N ASN A 415 2.38 4.36 -36.60
CA ASN A 415 3.48 4.02 -37.51
C ASN A 415 4.30 2.82 -37.02
N SER A 416 4.30 2.56 -35.71
CA SER A 416 5.07 1.46 -35.10
C SER A 416 4.30 0.15 -34.97
N GLY A 417 2.97 0.19 -35.11
CA GLY A 417 2.08 -0.95 -34.88
C GLY A 417 1.96 -1.40 -33.41
N ILE A 418 2.53 -0.66 -32.45
CA ILE A 418 2.45 -1.00 -31.02
C ILE A 418 1.03 -0.73 -30.51
N SER A 419 0.34 -1.82 -30.18
CA SER A 419 -1.00 -1.82 -29.58
C SER A 419 -0.94 -2.22 -28.11
N ILE A 420 -1.67 -1.50 -27.27
CA ILE A 420 -1.79 -1.76 -25.83
C ILE A 420 -3.23 -2.14 -25.48
N PRO A 421 -3.45 -3.27 -24.79
CA PRO A 421 -4.76 -3.61 -24.27
C PRO A 421 -5.30 -2.56 -23.28
N TYR A 422 -6.61 -2.31 -23.33
CA TYR A 422 -7.27 -1.39 -22.40
C TYR A 422 -7.08 -1.78 -20.94
N SER A 423 -7.04 -3.10 -20.67
CA SER A 423 -6.76 -3.68 -19.35
C SER A 423 -5.45 -3.20 -18.70
N MET A 424 -4.49 -2.69 -19.48
CA MET A 424 -3.20 -2.19 -18.98
C MET A 424 -3.21 -0.70 -18.61
N PHE A 425 -4.26 0.05 -18.94
CA PHE A 425 -4.42 1.45 -18.52
C PHE A 425 -5.06 1.61 -17.13
N GLY A 426 -5.54 0.50 -16.54
CA GLY A 426 -6.05 0.48 -15.16
C GLY A 426 -7.46 1.04 -14.97
N PHE A 427 -8.28 1.10 -16.03
CA PHE A 427 -9.70 1.44 -15.95
C PHE A 427 -10.60 0.21 -16.13
N ASN A 428 -11.87 0.32 -15.72
CA ASN A 428 -12.88 -0.73 -15.88
C ASN A 428 -13.70 -0.49 -17.17
N GLU A 429 -13.72 -1.47 -18.07
CA GLU A 429 -14.46 -1.39 -19.33
C GLU A 429 -15.99 -1.38 -19.13
N ASP A 430 -16.51 -2.05 -18.09
CA ASP A 430 -17.94 -1.98 -17.76
C ASP A 430 -18.36 -0.56 -17.37
N GLU A 431 -17.49 0.17 -16.65
CA GLU A 431 -17.73 1.57 -16.31
C GLU A 431 -17.61 2.46 -17.54
N LEU A 432 -16.57 2.26 -18.36
CA LEU A 432 -16.35 3.00 -19.61
C LEU A 432 -17.58 2.92 -20.54
N LEU A 433 -18.15 1.72 -20.69
CA LEU A 433 -19.24 1.46 -21.62
C LEU A 433 -20.64 1.69 -21.02
N SER A 434 -20.76 1.95 -19.72
CA SER A 434 -22.05 2.02 -19.01
C SER A 434 -23.07 3.00 -19.60
N ALA A 435 -22.59 4.15 -20.11
CA ALA A 435 -23.42 5.19 -20.73
C ALA A 435 -23.59 5.03 -22.25
N VAL A 436 -23.04 3.98 -22.86
CA VAL A 436 -23.07 3.80 -24.32
C VAL A 436 -24.41 3.23 -24.77
N LYS A 437 -25.10 3.98 -25.63
CA LYS A 437 -26.38 3.61 -26.24
C LYS A 437 -26.23 3.01 -27.63
N VAL A 438 -25.33 3.60 -28.43
CA VAL A 438 -25.11 3.20 -29.82
C VAL A 438 -23.62 3.10 -30.12
N ILE A 439 -23.23 2.01 -30.79
CA ILE A 439 -21.91 1.85 -31.40
C ILE A 439 -22.07 1.97 -32.91
N ASN A 440 -21.68 3.12 -33.45
CA ASN A 440 -21.68 3.39 -34.88
C ASN A 440 -20.40 2.86 -35.54
N GLY A 441 -20.27 1.54 -35.56
CA GLY A 441 -19.10 0.82 -36.04
C GLY A 441 -19.10 -0.61 -35.54
N ASN A 442 -17.92 -1.22 -35.48
CA ASN A 442 -17.78 -2.58 -34.96
C ASN A 442 -17.74 -2.55 -33.44
N PHE A 443 -18.32 -3.58 -32.81
CA PHE A 443 -18.16 -3.85 -31.39
C PHE A 443 -17.26 -5.06 -31.22
N VAL A 444 -15.96 -4.80 -31.10
CA VAL A 444 -14.94 -5.85 -31.00
C VAL A 444 -14.72 -6.16 -29.52
N LEU A 445 -15.01 -7.38 -29.10
CA LEU A 445 -14.74 -7.93 -27.77
C LEU A 445 -13.53 -8.88 -27.78
N SER A 446 -13.23 -9.50 -28.92
CA SER A 446 -12.03 -10.30 -29.11
C SER A 446 -11.50 -10.11 -30.52
N THR A 447 -10.19 -10.22 -30.67
CA THR A 447 -9.51 -10.19 -31.97
C THR A 447 -9.04 -11.58 -32.43
N GLY A 448 -9.31 -12.64 -31.66
CA GLY A 448 -8.90 -14.01 -31.97
C GLY A 448 -7.38 -14.27 -31.91
N LYS A 449 -6.58 -13.27 -31.49
CA LYS A 449 -5.11 -13.37 -31.46
C LYS A 449 -4.56 -13.83 -30.11
N ASN A 450 -4.84 -13.04 -29.08
CA ASN A 450 -4.33 -13.26 -27.73
C ASN A 450 -5.38 -12.73 -26.73
N LYS A 451 -5.68 -13.53 -25.71
CA LYS A 451 -6.63 -13.21 -24.62
C LYS A 451 -6.33 -11.89 -23.91
N LEU A 452 -5.07 -11.45 -23.87
CA LEU A 452 -4.69 -10.15 -23.32
C LEU A 452 -5.37 -8.98 -24.02
N PHE A 453 -5.72 -9.14 -25.30
CA PHE A 453 -6.42 -8.15 -26.12
C PHE A 453 -7.92 -8.39 -26.18
N ASP A 454 -8.46 -9.31 -25.38
CA ASP A 454 -9.89 -9.47 -25.24
C ASP A 454 -10.43 -8.43 -24.24
N SER A 455 -11.63 -7.96 -24.52
CA SER A 455 -12.42 -7.12 -23.64
C SER A 455 -12.76 -7.89 -22.35
N LEU A 456 -12.58 -7.24 -21.22
CA LEU A 456 -12.78 -7.78 -19.87
C LEU A 456 -14.13 -7.38 -19.27
N ILE A 457 -15.06 -6.92 -20.11
CA ILE A 457 -16.43 -6.63 -19.69
C ILE A 457 -17.06 -7.85 -19.01
N THR A 458 -17.74 -7.61 -17.90
CA THR A 458 -18.42 -8.67 -17.16
C THR A 458 -19.86 -8.84 -17.59
N LYS A 459 -20.44 -7.81 -18.22
CA LYS A 459 -21.80 -7.76 -18.76
C LYS A 459 -21.87 -6.93 -20.04
N ILE A 460 -22.88 -7.17 -20.87
CA ILE A 460 -23.21 -6.25 -21.95
C ILE A 460 -23.75 -4.95 -21.33
N PRO A 461 -23.37 -3.77 -21.83
CA PRO A 461 -23.85 -2.51 -21.28
C PRO A 461 -25.39 -2.42 -21.37
N GLU A 462 -26.04 -2.12 -20.25
CA GLU A 462 -27.51 -2.14 -20.14
C GLU A 462 -28.19 -1.15 -21.09
N ASN A 463 -27.55 0.00 -21.33
CA ASN A 463 -28.04 1.02 -22.24
C ASN A 463 -27.75 0.72 -23.72
N LEU A 464 -26.95 -0.31 -24.04
CA LEU A 464 -26.56 -0.59 -25.42
C LEU A 464 -27.73 -1.18 -26.21
N GLN A 465 -28.25 -0.37 -27.12
CA GLN A 465 -29.42 -0.70 -27.94
C GLN A 465 -29.02 -1.23 -29.31
N LYS A 466 -27.95 -0.67 -29.90
CA LYS A 466 -27.64 -0.92 -31.32
C LYS A 466 -26.14 -0.84 -31.62
N VAL A 467 -25.67 -1.80 -32.43
CA VAL A 467 -24.38 -1.81 -33.11
C VAL A 467 -24.64 -1.77 -34.61
N THR A 468 -24.07 -0.79 -35.34
CA THR A 468 -24.32 -0.65 -36.79
C THR A 468 -23.42 -1.56 -37.65
N GLY A 469 -22.22 -1.87 -37.15
CA GLY A 469 -21.27 -2.78 -37.78
C GLY A 469 -21.43 -4.23 -37.32
N ARG A 470 -20.33 -4.97 -37.30
CA ARG A 470 -20.29 -6.35 -36.79
C ARG A 470 -19.86 -6.41 -35.33
N VAL A 471 -20.33 -7.44 -34.63
CA VAL A 471 -19.81 -7.82 -33.32
C VAL A 471 -18.76 -8.91 -33.51
N GLU A 472 -17.60 -8.77 -32.88
CA GLU A 472 -16.54 -9.79 -32.90
C GLU A 472 -16.26 -10.25 -31.47
N CYS A 473 -16.37 -11.54 -31.17
CA CYS A 473 -16.16 -12.05 -29.81
C CYS A 473 -15.48 -13.43 -29.83
N SER A 474 -14.92 -13.85 -28.69
CA SER A 474 -14.42 -15.22 -28.53
C SER A 474 -15.58 -16.18 -28.27
N LYS A 475 -15.34 -17.48 -28.45
CA LYS A 475 -16.33 -18.52 -28.12
C LYS A 475 -16.87 -18.40 -26.68
N ALA A 476 -15.99 -18.21 -25.70
CA ALA A 476 -16.38 -18.06 -24.29
C ALA A 476 -17.23 -16.80 -24.04
N GLN A 477 -16.94 -15.70 -24.73
CA GLN A 477 -17.76 -14.48 -24.65
C GLN A 477 -19.13 -14.68 -25.31
N TYR A 478 -19.21 -15.42 -26.43
CA TYR A 478 -20.47 -15.74 -27.08
C TYR A 478 -21.34 -16.67 -26.22
N GLU A 479 -20.76 -17.70 -25.60
CA GLU A 479 -21.48 -18.57 -24.65
C GLU A 479 -22.08 -17.76 -23.48
N LYS A 480 -21.37 -16.71 -23.05
CA LYS A 480 -21.81 -15.85 -21.94
C LYS A 480 -22.82 -14.76 -22.35
N PHE A 481 -22.69 -14.18 -23.55
CA PHE A 481 -23.40 -12.97 -23.96
C PHE A 481 -24.21 -13.09 -25.26
N GLY A 482 -24.25 -14.28 -25.88
CA GLY A 482 -24.69 -14.47 -27.26
C GLY A 482 -26.06 -13.87 -27.58
N ALA A 483 -27.06 -14.10 -26.73
CA ALA A 483 -28.41 -13.56 -26.92
C ALA A 483 -28.42 -12.02 -26.97
N ASP A 484 -27.65 -11.35 -26.11
CA ASP A 484 -27.52 -9.89 -26.13
C ASP A 484 -26.75 -9.41 -27.35
N LEU A 485 -25.68 -10.11 -27.74
CA LEU A 485 -24.88 -9.75 -28.93
C LEU A 485 -25.70 -9.85 -30.23
N GLU A 486 -26.55 -10.86 -30.35
CA GLU A 486 -27.46 -11.02 -31.49
C GLU A 486 -28.53 -9.93 -31.51
N ARG A 487 -29.12 -9.63 -30.35
CA ARG A 487 -30.13 -8.56 -30.18
C ARG A 487 -29.60 -7.21 -30.64
N ILE A 488 -28.40 -6.82 -30.22
CA ILE A 488 -27.85 -5.48 -30.51
C ILE A 488 -27.28 -5.35 -31.94
N SER A 489 -26.90 -6.46 -32.58
CA SER A 489 -26.25 -6.47 -33.90
C SER A 489 -27.16 -6.85 -35.07
N GLY A 490 -28.38 -7.33 -34.79
CA GLY A 490 -29.26 -7.86 -35.81
C GLY A 490 -28.69 -9.11 -36.50
N GLY A 491 -28.01 -9.97 -35.74
CA GLY A 491 -27.45 -11.25 -36.22
C GLY A 491 -26.05 -11.18 -36.87
N LYS A 492 -25.37 -10.02 -36.85
CA LYS A 492 -24.02 -9.85 -37.41
C LYS A 492 -22.93 -10.12 -36.38
N VAL A 493 -22.93 -11.34 -35.83
CA VAL A 493 -21.95 -11.78 -34.82
C VAL A 493 -20.92 -12.70 -35.47
N PHE A 494 -19.64 -12.38 -35.27
CA PHE A 494 -18.50 -13.20 -35.68
C PHE A 494 -17.81 -13.77 -34.44
N VAL A 495 -17.79 -15.09 -34.35
CA VAL A 495 -17.19 -15.82 -33.22
C VAL A 495 -15.82 -16.34 -33.65
N HIS A 496 -14.78 -15.88 -32.97
CA HIS A 496 -13.43 -16.42 -33.10
C HIS A 496 -13.33 -17.75 -32.35
N ASN A 497 -12.72 -18.74 -32.99
CA ASN A 497 -12.50 -20.08 -32.42
C ASN A 497 -11.44 -20.08 -31.31
#